data_AF-A0A840QM97-F1
#
_entry.id   AF-A0A840QM97-F1
#
_cell.length_a   1.000
_cell.length_b   1.000
_cell.length_c   1.000
_cell.angle_alpha   90.00
_cell.angle_beta   90.00
_cell.angle_gamma   90.00
#
_symmetry.space_group_name_H-M   'P 1'
#
loop_
_entity.id
_entity.type
_entity.pdbx_description
1 polymer ?
#
loop_
_entity_poly.entity_id
_entity_poly.type
_entity_poly.pdbx_seq_one_letter_code
_entity_poly.pdbx_strand_id
1 'polypeptide(L)'
;MMNAPKWFRIVLLAATFLFLVIFPMRVEFAQPIFYYVGIVFIYSFLGYLILLGGDKRFDERFHEKWVVRRQQPRWKNTLRMGVRCAVIILAVVSFGQFAANGMTPVDIFNELSLGILTFLSFFIVAISWVAGYASWYENEKRYDRIDLQKQKQQHEKSH
;
A
#
# COMPACT_ATOMS: atom_id res chain seq x y z
N MET A 1 10.38 9.44 -14.50
CA MET A 1 9.62 8.17 -14.55
C MET A 1 8.80 8.17 -15.83
N MET A 2 9.20 7.38 -16.82
CA MET A 2 8.43 7.20 -18.06
C MET A 2 7.03 6.66 -17.71
N ASN A 3 5.99 7.37 -18.14
CA ASN A 3 4.62 6.85 -18.02
C ASN A 3 4.47 5.67 -18.98
N ALA A 4 4.76 4.46 -18.50
CA ALA A 4 4.49 3.25 -19.28
C ALA A 4 3.02 3.25 -19.72
N PRO A 5 2.73 2.93 -20.99
CA PRO A 5 1.39 2.99 -21.53
C PRO A 5 0.45 2.04 -20.75
N LYS A 6 -0.83 2.40 -20.66
CA LYS A 6 -1.81 1.67 -19.82
C LYS A 6 -1.85 0.17 -20.15
N TRP A 7 -1.76 -0.19 -21.43
CA TRP A 7 -1.75 -1.58 -21.88
C TRP A 7 -0.56 -2.37 -21.32
N PHE A 8 0.64 -1.76 -21.24
CA PHE A 8 1.83 -2.41 -20.70
C PHE A 8 1.65 -2.76 -19.22
N ARG A 9 1.02 -1.87 -18.44
CA ARG A 9 0.72 -2.13 -17.02
C ARG A 9 -0.25 -3.31 -16.86
N ILE A 10 -1.26 -3.40 -17.74
CA ILE A 10 -2.22 -4.51 -17.74
C ILE A 10 -1.52 -5.83 -18.09
N VAL A 11 -0.68 -5.84 -19.13
CA VAL A 11 0.10 -7.02 -19.53
C VAL A 11 1.02 -7.49 -18.41
N LEU A 12 1.74 -6.56 -17.77
CA LEU A 12 2.62 -6.88 -16.65
C LEU A 12 1.84 -7.49 -15.47
N LEU A 13 0.65 -6.94 -15.15
CA LEU A 13 -0.23 -7.49 -14.11
C LEU A 13 -0.73 -8.88 -14.47
N ALA A 14 -1.18 -9.11 -15.71
CA ALA A 14 -1.62 -10.42 -16.15
C ALA A 14 -0.48 -11.45 -16.08
N ALA A 15 0.73 -11.08 -16.52
CA ALA A 15 1.91 -11.94 -16.44
C ALA A 15 2.26 -12.29 -14.98
N THR A 16 2.23 -11.29 -14.09
CA THR A 16 2.52 -11.49 -12.66
C THR A 16 1.42 -12.32 -11.98
N PHE A 17 0.16 -12.17 -12.40
CA PHE A 17 -0.97 -12.96 -11.90
C PHE A 17 -0.79 -14.43 -12.25
N LEU A 18 -0.52 -14.72 -13.53
CA LEU A 18 -0.29 -16.09 -14.00
C LEU A 18 0.90 -16.74 -13.27
N PHE A 19 2.00 -15.98 -13.11
CA PHE A 19 3.15 -16.46 -12.35
C PHE A 19 2.78 -16.84 -10.91
N LEU A 20 2.05 -15.97 -10.21
CA LEU A 20 1.61 -16.22 -8.83
C LEU A 20 0.62 -17.38 -8.73
N VAL A 21 -0.26 -17.59 -9.71
CA VAL A 21 -1.19 -18.74 -9.71
C VAL A 21 -0.45 -20.06 -9.94
N ILE A 22 0.62 -20.07 -10.74
CA ILE A 22 1.43 -21.27 -11.02
C ILE A 22 2.40 -21.56 -9.86
N PHE A 23 2.84 -20.55 -9.12
CA PHE A 23 3.86 -20.67 -8.08
C PHE A 23 3.57 -21.76 -7.01
N PRO A 24 2.35 -21.91 -6.47
CA PRO A 24 2.01 -22.98 -5.52
C PRO A 24 2.12 -24.39 -6.06
N MET A 25 2.15 -24.60 -7.38
CA MET A 25 2.40 -25.93 -7.93
C MET A 25 3.84 -26.38 -7.73
N ARG A 26 4.74 -25.47 -7.32
CA ARG A 26 6.16 -25.76 -7.08
C ARG A 26 6.55 -25.71 -5.60
N VAL A 27 5.65 -25.25 -4.73
CA VAL A 27 5.93 -25.06 -3.30
C VAL A 27 4.78 -25.65 -2.49
N GLU A 28 5.09 -26.51 -1.53
CA GLU A 28 4.09 -27.07 -0.63
C GLU A 28 3.62 -25.99 0.35
N PHE A 29 2.37 -25.54 0.18
CA PHE A 29 1.71 -24.64 1.11
C PHE A 29 0.84 -25.44 2.09
N ALA A 30 0.92 -25.12 3.38
CA ALA A 30 0.04 -25.73 4.37
C ALA A 30 -1.44 -25.49 4.07
N GLN A 31 -1.79 -24.30 3.54
CA GLN A 31 -3.17 -23.95 3.19
C GLN A 31 -3.26 -23.22 1.84
N PRO A 32 -3.27 -23.96 0.71
CA PRO A 32 -3.29 -23.37 -0.64
C PRO A 32 -4.51 -22.48 -0.92
N ILE A 33 -5.66 -22.77 -0.30
CA ILE A 33 -6.89 -22.01 -0.49
C ILE A 33 -6.70 -20.53 -0.08
N PHE A 34 -6.10 -20.27 1.08
CA PHE A 34 -5.88 -18.90 1.55
C PHE A 34 -4.91 -18.12 0.66
N TYR A 35 -3.91 -18.81 0.10
CA TYR A 35 -2.99 -18.20 -0.86
C TYR A 35 -3.74 -17.66 -2.10
N TYR A 36 -4.60 -18.48 -2.72
CA TYR A 36 -5.39 -18.06 -3.88
C TYR A 36 -6.39 -16.96 -3.55
N VAL A 37 -7.04 -17.02 -2.38
CA VAL A 37 -7.92 -15.95 -1.90
C VAL A 37 -7.14 -14.63 -1.80
N GLY A 38 -5.94 -14.66 -1.20
CA GLY A 38 -5.07 -13.49 -1.10
C GLY A 38 -4.71 -12.89 -2.47
N ILE A 39 -4.36 -13.73 -3.44
CA ILE A 39 -4.10 -13.29 -4.83
C ILE A 39 -5.32 -12.58 -5.41
N VAL A 40 -6.51 -13.20 -5.34
CA VAL A 40 -7.73 -12.62 -5.93
C VAL A 40 -8.03 -11.25 -5.31
N PHE A 41 -7.89 -11.11 -4.00
CA PHE A 41 -8.07 -9.81 -3.31
C PHE A 41 -7.06 -8.76 -3.75
N ILE A 42 -5.77 -9.10 -3.80
CA ILE A 42 -4.70 -8.17 -4.20
C ILE A 42 -4.92 -7.69 -5.63
N TYR A 43 -5.23 -8.59 -6.57
CA TYR A 43 -5.43 -8.23 -7.97
C TYR A 43 -6.73 -7.48 -8.21
N SER A 44 -7.80 -7.82 -7.52
CA SER A 44 -9.05 -7.04 -7.55
C SER A 44 -8.80 -5.61 -7.05
N PHE A 45 -8.04 -5.46 -5.96
CA PHE A 45 -7.68 -4.16 -5.41
C PHE A 45 -6.77 -3.35 -6.35
N LEU A 46 -5.74 -3.98 -6.93
CA LEU A 46 -4.85 -3.33 -7.90
C LEU A 46 -5.62 -2.89 -9.17
N GLY A 47 -6.49 -3.75 -9.69
CA GLY A 47 -7.36 -3.42 -10.82
C GLY A 47 -8.25 -2.21 -10.51
N TYR A 48 -8.90 -2.22 -9.34
CA TYR A 48 -9.69 -1.08 -8.85
C TYR A 48 -8.86 0.22 -8.76
N LEU A 49 -7.64 0.16 -8.22
CA LEU A 49 -6.75 1.33 -8.14
C LEU A 49 -6.36 1.89 -9.51
N ILE A 50 -6.10 1.03 -10.50
CA ILE A 50 -5.72 1.45 -11.84
C ILE A 50 -6.88 2.09 -12.58
N LEU A 51 -8.09 1.54 -12.43
CA LEU A 51 -9.31 2.08 -13.01
C LEU A 51 -9.66 3.46 -12.42
N LEU A 52 -9.43 3.64 -11.11
CA LEU A 52 -9.75 4.88 -10.41
C LEU A 52 -8.66 5.94 -10.41
N GLY A 53 -7.43 5.59 -10.73
CA GLY A 53 -6.29 6.52 -10.73
C GLY A 53 -6.40 7.69 -11.71
N GLY A 54 -7.45 7.75 -12.54
CA GLY A 54 -7.74 8.87 -13.45
C GLY A 54 -9.01 9.65 -13.11
N ASP A 55 -9.72 9.33 -12.02
CA ASP A 55 -10.98 10.00 -11.69
C ASP A 55 -10.75 11.30 -10.92
N LYS A 56 -11.12 12.44 -11.53
CA LYS A 56 -11.04 13.78 -10.93
C LYS A 56 -11.76 13.86 -9.58
N ARG A 57 -12.84 13.08 -9.37
CA ARG A 57 -13.58 13.05 -8.11
C ARG A 57 -12.76 12.47 -6.95
N PHE A 58 -11.77 11.62 -7.23
CA PHE A 58 -10.86 11.13 -6.20
C PHE A 58 -9.82 12.18 -5.80
N ASP A 59 -9.33 12.95 -6.77
CA ASP A 59 -8.40 14.05 -6.51
C ASP A 59 -9.06 15.19 -5.72
N GLU A 60 -10.32 15.51 -6.02
CA GLU A 60 -11.10 16.49 -5.26
C GLU A 60 -11.32 16.04 -3.81
N ARG A 61 -11.81 14.81 -3.61
CA ARG A 61 -12.01 14.23 -2.27
C ARG A 61 -10.70 14.10 -1.49
N PHE A 62 -9.60 13.80 -2.17
CA PHE A 62 -8.27 13.81 -1.56
C PHE A 62 -7.90 15.23 -1.13
N HIS A 63 -8.03 16.21 -2.02
CA HIS A 63 -7.67 17.61 -1.77
C HIS A 63 -8.43 18.17 -0.56
N GLU A 64 -9.76 18.03 -0.52
CA GLU A 64 -10.58 18.48 0.62
C GLU A 64 -10.13 17.86 1.95
N LYS A 65 -9.91 16.54 1.97
CA LYS A 65 -9.43 15.84 3.18
C LYS A 65 -8.01 16.25 3.54
N TRP A 66 -7.15 16.50 2.55
CA TRP A 66 -5.76 16.86 2.78
C TRP A 66 -5.61 18.28 3.32
N VAL A 67 -6.45 19.23 2.88
CA VAL A 67 -6.49 20.61 3.42
C VAL A 67 -6.70 20.62 4.93
N VAL A 68 -7.59 19.77 5.45
CA VAL A 68 -7.81 19.66 6.90
C VAL A 68 -6.64 18.96 7.59
N ARG A 69 -6.07 17.93 6.96
CA ARG A 69 -4.97 17.15 7.54
C ARG A 69 -3.65 17.92 7.59
N ARG A 70 -3.35 18.76 6.60
CA ARG A 70 -2.09 19.53 6.56
C ARG A 70 -1.99 20.58 7.68
N GLN A 71 -3.11 21.00 8.26
CA GLN A 71 -3.14 21.88 9.43
C GLN A 71 -2.68 21.16 10.72
N GLN A 72 -2.66 19.83 10.74
CA GLN A 72 -2.14 19.06 11.88
C GLN A 72 -0.61 19.09 11.88
N PRO A 73 0.04 19.05 13.06
CA PRO A 73 1.50 19.00 13.12
C PRO A 73 2.03 17.77 12.38
N ARG A 74 3.08 17.99 11.59
CA ARG A 74 3.68 17.00 10.68
C ARG A 74 3.87 15.62 11.31
N TRP A 75 4.39 15.59 12.54
CA TRP A 75 4.66 14.34 13.25
C TRP A 75 3.41 13.48 13.47
N LYS A 76 2.22 14.08 13.70
CA LYS A 76 0.96 13.33 13.88
C LYS A 76 0.54 12.65 12.58
N ASN A 77 0.69 13.33 11.45
CA ASN A 77 0.38 12.76 10.14
C ASN A 77 1.35 11.64 9.77
N THR A 78 2.65 11.88 9.95
CA THR A 78 3.69 10.86 9.74
C THR A 78 3.45 9.64 10.60
N LEU A 79 3.17 9.82 11.91
CA LEU A 79 2.89 8.73 12.83
C LEU A 79 1.64 7.95 12.42
N ARG A 80 0.54 8.62 12.05
CA ARG A 80 -0.68 7.96 11.59
C ARG A 80 -0.42 7.10 10.34
N MET A 81 0.35 7.61 9.37
CA MET A 81 0.73 6.85 8.18
C MET A 81 1.68 5.69 8.53
N GLY A 82 2.61 5.90 9.45
CA GLY A 82 3.52 4.86 9.93
C GLY A 82 2.80 3.74 10.64
N VAL A 83 1.89 4.05 11.58
CA VAL A 83 1.05 3.05 12.26
C VAL A 83 0.24 2.24 11.24
N ARG A 84 -0.35 2.90 10.25
CA ARG A 84 -1.08 2.20 9.18
C ARG A 84 -0.16 1.26 8.40
N CYS A 85 1.07 1.69 8.09
CA CYS A 85 2.06 0.85 7.42
C CYS A 85 2.46 -0.36 8.29
N ALA A 86 2.73 -0.15 9.58
CA ALA A 86 3.05 -1.20 10.53
C ALA A 86 1.92 -2.25 10.60
N VAL A 87 0.67 -1.82 10.71
CA VAL A 87 -0.50 -2.72 10.73
C VAL A 87 -0.59 -3.53 9.44
N ILE A 88 -0.35 -2.92 8.28
CA ILE A 88 -0.35 -3.62 7.00
C ILE A 88 0.78 -4.65 6.95
N ILE A 89 1.99 -4.30 7.37
CA ILE A 89 3.13 -5.22 7.41
C ILE A 89 2.80 -6.41 8.32
N LEU A 90 2.32 -6.16 9.53
CA LEU A 90 1.95 -7.22 10.48
C LEU A 90 0.85 -8.12 9.93
N ALA A 91 -0.17 -7.55 9.28
CA ALA A 91 -1.25 -8.32 8.67
C ALA A 91 -0.73 -9.20 7.52
N VAL A 92 0.12 -8.65 6.64
CA VAL A 92 0.70 -9.38 5.51
C VAL A 92 1.63 -10.50 5.98
N VAL A 93 2.50 -10.22 6.95
CA VAL A 93 3.42 -11.23 7.51
C VAL A 93 2.64 -12.33 8.21
N SER A 94 1.68 -11.97 9.07
CA SER A 94 0.84 -12.94 9.78
C SER A 94 0.04 -13.82 8.81
N PHE A 95 -0.56 -13.21 7.79
CA PHE A 95 -1.30 -13.94 6.77
C PHE A 95 -0.39 -14.86 5.94
N GLY A 96 0.81 -14.39 5.59
CA GLY A 96 1.80 -15.19 4.88
C GLY A 96 2.25 -16.42 5.68
N GLN A 97 2.54 -16.25 6.97
CA GLN A 97 2.90 -17.35 7.87
C GLN A 97 1.74 -18.32 8.09
N PHE A 98 0.52 -17.81 8.22
CA PHE A 98 -0.68 -18.64 8.31
C PHE A 98 -0.91 -19.46 7.04
N ALA A 99 -0.77 -18.86 5.86
CA ALA A 99 -0.98 -19.56 4.59
C ALA A 99 0.14 -20.58 4.27
N ALA A 100 1.39 -20.24 4.57
CA ALA A 100 2.55 -21.08 4.27
C ALA A 100 2.75 -22.19 5.31
N ASN A 101 2.72 -21.83 6.59
CA ASN A 101 3.12 -22.70 7.70
C ASN A 101 1.97 -23.07 8.63
N GLY A 102 0.75 -22.54 8.42
CA GLY A 102 -0.39 -22.76 9.32
C GLY A 102 -0.28 -22.05 10.67
N MET A 103 0.73 -21.20 10.86
CA MET A 103 1.02 -20.53 12.14
C MET A 103 0.13 -19.32 12.35
N THR A 104 -0.47 -19.21 13.53
CA THR A 104 -1.18 -18.01 13.96
C THR A 104 -0.20 -16.93 14.43
N PRO A 105 -0.63 -15.65 14.55
CA PRO A 105 0.22 -14.61 15.11
C PRO A 105 0.81 -14.99 16.47
N VAL A 106 0.02 -15.66 17.32
CA VAL A 106 0.44 -16.09 18.66
C VAL A 106 1.55 -17.12 18.58
N ASP A 107 1.45 -18.06 17.64
CA ASP A 107 2.47 -19.10 17.43
C ASP A 107 3.80 -18.47 17.00
N ILE A 108 3.75 -17.50 16.08
CA ILE A 108 4.94 -16.77 15.62
C ILE A 108 5.64 -16.07 16.80
N PHE A 109 4.87 -15.41 17.67
CA PHE A 109 5.45 -14.74 18.85
C PHE A 109 6.07 -15.73 19.85
N ASN A 110 5.50 -16.93 19.98
CA ASN A 110 5.98 -17.95 20.91
C ASN A 110 7.22 -18.71 20.40
N GLU A 111 7.35 -18.88 19.08
CA GLU A 111 8.49 -19.57 18.48
C GLU A 111 9.73 -18.68 18.31
N LEU A 112 9.55 -17.36 18.25
CA LEU A 112 10.65 -16.42 18.08
C LEU A 112 11.43 -16.21 19.38
N SER A 113 12.77 -16.29 19.30
CA SER A 113 13.62 -15.87 20.40
C SER A 113 13.46 -14.36 20.67
N LEU A 114 13.60 -13.96 21.94
CA LEU A 114 13.45 -12.56 22.35
C LEU A 114 14.34 -11.59 21.56
N GLY A 115 15.54 -12.03 21.17
CA GLY A 115 16.46 -11.25 20.35
C GLY A 115 15.93 -10.99 18.95
N ILE A 116 15.41 -12.02 18.27
CA ILE A 116 14.83 -11.88 16.93
C ILE A 116 13.56 -11.03 16.99
N LEU A 117 12.72 -11.25 18.01
CA LEU A 117 11.50 -10.47 18.19
C LEU A 117 11.79 -8.98 18.38
N THR A 118 12.80 -8.65 19.19
CA THR A 118 13.24 -7.27 19.43
C THR A 118 13.76 -6.63 18.14
N PHE A 119 14.60 -7.36 17.39
CA PHE A 119 15.13 -6.91 16.11
C PHE A 119 14.01 -6.66 15.08
N LEU A 120 13.08 -7.61 14.92
CA LEU A 120 11.94 -7.47 14.01
C LEU A 120 11.04 -6.29 14.39
N SER A 121 10.77 -6.13 15.69
CA SER A 121 9.97 -5.00 16.19
C SER A 121 10.63 -3.66 15.85
N PHE A 122 11.93 -3.54 16.11
CA PHE A 122 12.70 -2.35 15.75
C PHE A 122 12.67 -2.10 14.24
N PHE A 123 12.87 -3.14 13.43
CA PHE A 123 12.88 -3.05 11.98
C PHE A 123 11.52 -2.61 11.41
N ILE A 124 10.42 -3.17 11.91
CA ILE A 124 9.06 -2.79 11.53
C ILE A 124 8.81 -1.32 11.86
N VAL A 125 9.20 -0.86 13.06
CA VAL A 125 9.05 0.54 13.46
C VAL A 125 9.86 1.46 12.55
N ALA A 126 11.12 1.11 12.26
CA ALA A 126 12.00 1.91 11.40
C ALA A 126 11.44 2.04 9.97
N ILE A 127 11.06 0.92 9.34
CA ILE A 127 10.45 0.93 8.01
C ILE A 127 9.14 1.71 8.00
N SER A 128 8.29 1.49 9.01
CA SER A 128 7.00 2.16 9.10
C SER A 128 7.16 3.67 9.25
N TRP A 129 8.18 4.12 9.97
CA TRP A 129 8.51 5.54 10.09
C TRP A 129 8.94 6.15 8.75
N VAL A 130 9.86 5.48 8.05
CA VAL A 130 10.34 5.91 6.72
C VAL A 130 9.18 5.95 5.72
N ALA A 131 8.36 4.90 5.70
CA ALA A 131 7.17 4.82 4.85
C ALA A 131 6.14 5.92 5.19
N GLY A 132 5.94 6.21 6.47
CA GLY A 132 5.07 7.29 6.92
C GLY A 132 5.56 8.66 6.45
N TYR A 133 6.87 8.89 6.51
CA TYR A 133 7.50 10.12 6.03
C TYR A 133 7.41 10.26 4.51
N ALA A 134 7.74 9.20 3.77
CA ALA A 134 7.64 9.16 2.31
C ALA A 134 6.19 9.40 1.85
N SER A 135 5.22 8.74 2.48
CA SER A 135 3.79 8.92 2.20
C SER A 135 3.34 10.37 2.46
N TRP A 136 3.79 10.98 3.56
CA TRP A 136 3.49 12.40 3.80
C TRP A 136 4.05 13.29 2.69
N TYR A 137 5.29 13.08 2.28
CA TYR A 137 5.95 13.85 1.22
C TYR A 137 5.25 13.69 -0.14
N GLU A 138 4.89 12.45 -0.52
CA GLU A 138 4.15 12.20 -1.76
C GLU A 138 2.77 12.84 -1.76
N ASN A 139 2.08 12.84 -0.62
CA ASN A 139 0.77 13.48 -0.49
C ASN A 139 0.85 15.00 -0.60
N GLU A 140 1.89 15.63 -0.04
CA GLU A 140 2.10 17.08 -0.20
C GLU A 140 2.37 17.42 -1.68
N LYS A 141 3.23 16.65 -2.35
CA LYS A 141 3.49 16.82 -3.79
C LYS A 141 2.22 16.61 -4.64
N ARG A 142 1.35 15.67 -4.26
CA ARG A 142 0.06 15.45 -4.94
C ARG A 142 -0.87 16.65 -4.72
N TYR A 143 -0.90 17.20 -3.51
CA TYR A 143 -1.70 18.37 -3.19
C TYR A 143 -1.30 19.58 -4.03
N ASP A 144 0.00 19.92 -4.08
CA ASP A 144 0.51 21.05 -4.86
C ASP A 144 0.17 20.92 -6.35
N ARG A 145 0.23 19.70 -6.89
CA ARG A 145 -0.17 19.43 -8.28
C ARG A 145 -1.64 19.73 -8.53
N ILE A 146 -2.53 19.29 -7.63
CA ILE A 146 -3.98 19.51 -7.76
C ILE A 146 -4.30 20.99 -7.62
N ASP A 147 -3.65 21.68 -6.68
CA ASP A 147 -3.87 23.11 -6.45
C ASP A 147 -3.47 23.95 -7.68
N LEU A 148 -2.29 23.68 -8.25
CA LEU A 148 -1.83 24.31 -9.50
C LEU A 148 -2.79 24.04 -10.68
N GLN A 149 -3.36 22.83 -10.76
CA GLN A 149 -4.35 22.51 -11.80
C GLN A 149 -5.65 23.30 -11.63
N LYS A 150 -6.10 23.51 -10.39
CA LYS A 150 -7.29 24.31 -10.09
C LYS A 150 -7.09 25.79 -10.42
N GLN A 151 -5.95 26.36 -10.07
CA GLN A 151 -5.62 27.76 -10.38
C GLN A 151 -5.59 28.02 -11.90
N LYS A 152 -4.99 27.12 -12.68
CA LYS A 152 -4.97 27.22 -14.15
C LYS A 152 -6.38 27.21 -14.75
N GLN A 153 -7.24 26.31 -14.28
CA GLN A 153 -8.63 26.23 -14.74
C GLN A 153 -9.46 27.47 -14.37
N GLN A 154 -9.12 28.17 -13.29
CA GLN A 154 -9.78 29.42 -12.93
C GLN A 154 -9.34 30.58 -13.84
N HIS A 155 -8.04 30.68 -14.13
CA HIS A 155 -7.51 31.68 -15.07
C HIS A 155 -8.05 31.51 -16.49
N GLU A 156 -8.19 30.28 -16.99
CA GLU A 156 -8.79 30.00 -18.31
C GLU A 156 -10.27 30.38 -18.40
N LYS A 157 -11.00 30.40 -17.27
CA LYS A 157 -12.42 30.79 -17.25
C LYS A 157 -12.63 32.31 -17.09
N SER A 158 -11.60 33.05 -16.70
CA SER A 158 -11.65 34.51 -16.54
C SER A 158 -11.28 35.29 -17.80
N HIS A 159 -10.80 34.60 -18.85
CA HIS A 159 -10.50 35.13 -20.17
C HIS A 159 -11.56 34.67 -21.18
#